data_AF-A0A8T4B9X4-F1
#
_entry.id   AF-A0A8T4B9X4-F1
#
_cell.length_a   1.000
_cell.length_b   1.000
_cell.length_c   1.000
_cell.angle_alpha   90.00
_cell.angle_beta   90.00
_cell.angle_gamma   90.00
#
_symmetry.space_group_name_H-M   'P 1'
#
loop_
_entity.id
_entity.type
_entity.pdbx_description
1 polymer ?
#
loop_
_entity_poly.entity_id
_entity_poly.type
_entity_poly.pdbx_seq_one_letter_code
_entity_poly.pdbx_strand_id
1 'polypeptide(L)'
;MPKVLHVGPCDTPGGMATVMHTLAEYPPEGWEAELLASHAPGGLWAKWRAYRRARKELIRRCQSPQDRPDIVHVHTAADWSWKRKRRFAQMAKKAGISNIIHLHSGQFDTWLKAHPQRCVRFNEDIRENNSTVVVLSNSWKEKLSALIHVDYAVNNPFKPPLDQHSRTARDPNKILFLARNDPIKGGLFAQHLVEEVREEYPNVFLSMSGILGQTPDWVKALGWMSEDEKRNHLSSAL
;
A
#
# COMPACT_ATOMS: atom_id res chain seq x y z
N MET A 1 -6.26 -21.89 14.77
CA MET A 1 -4.98 -21.72 14.05
C MET A 1 -4.38 -20.39 14.46
N PRO A 2 -3.06 -20.16 14.37
CA PRO A 2 -2.49 -18.85 14.66
C PRO A 2 -3.06 -17.76 13.73
N LYS A 3 -3.29 -16.57 14.28
CA LYS A 3 -4.04 -15.50 13.62
C LYS A 3 -3.25 -14.20 13.51
N VAL A 4 -3.21 -13.64 12.30
CA VAL A 4 -2.67 -12.29 12.03
C VAL A 4 -3.82 -11.29 11.88
N LEU A 5 -3.76 -10.19 12.63
CA LEU A 5 -4.67 -9.05 12.46
C LEU A 5 -3.95 -7.90 11.74
N HIS A 6 -4.34 -7.66 10.50
CA HIS A 6 -3.82 -6.57 9.67
C HIS A 6 -4.55 -5.26 9.98
N VAL A 7 -3.83 -4.29 10.57
CA VAL A 7 -4.37 -3.00 10.98
C VAL A 7 -3.93 -1.91 10.01
N GLY A 8 -4.88 -1.25 9.36
CA GLY A 8 -4.54 -0.26 8.34
C GLY A 8 -5.72 0.34 7.60
N PRO A 9 -5.48 1.00 6.46
CA PRO A 9 -6.51 1.67 5.68
C PRO A 9 -7.23 0.73 4.69
N CYS A 10 -7.67 -0.45 5.13
CA CYS A 10 -8.27 -1.47 4.25
C CYS A 10 -9.61 -1.06 3.61
N ASP A 11 -10.35 -0.13 4.20
CA ASP A 11 -11.64 0.37 3.68
C ASP A 11 -11.48 1.60 2.76
N THR A 12 -10.25 1.95 2.39
CA THR A 12 -9.98 3.09 1.51
C THR A 12 -9.23 2.66 0.26
N PRO A 13 -9.65 3.09 -0.95
CA PRO A 13 -8.97 2.71 -2.18
C PRO A 13 -7.48 3.09 -2.16
N GLY A 14 -6.62 2.15 -2.57
CA GLY A 14 -5.19 2.39 -2.73
C GLY A 14 -4.34 1.14 -2.52
N GLY A 15 -3.05 1.24 -2.88
CA GLY A 15 -2.14 0.09 -2.88
C GLY A 15 -2.00 -0.61 -1.53
N MET A 16 -1.97 0.13 -0.41
CA MET A 16 -1.95 -0.48 0.93
C MET A 16 -3.19 -1.34 1.20
N ALA A 17 -4.37 -0.89 0.78
CA ALA A 17 -5.60 -1.66 1.00
C ALA A 17 -5.58 -2.94 0.17
N THR A 18 -5.16 -2.86 -1.11
CA THR A 18 -4.98 -4.04 -1.97
C THR A 18 -4.02 -5.05 -1.34
N VAL A 19 -2.87 -4.59 -0.82
CA VAL A 19 -1.91 -5.46 -0.13
C VAL A 19 -2.53 -6.13 1.08
N MET A 20 -3.21 -5.38 1.94
CA MET A 20 -3.86 -5.92 3.13
C MET A 20 -4.92 -6.97 2.77
N HIS A 21 -5.77 -6.69 1.78
CA HIS A 21 -6.79 -7.64 1.30
C HIS A 21 -6.14 -8.89 0.72
N THR A 22 -5.09 -8.78 -0.10
CA THR A 22 -4.37 -9.94 -0.64
C THR A 22 -3.75 -10.79 0.47
N LEU A 23 -3.13 -10.18 1.48
CA LEU A 23 -2.56 -10.92 2.62
C LEU A 23 -3.63 -11.62 3.47
N ALA A 24 -4.83 -11.01 3.59
CA ALA A 24 -5.94 -11.59 4.31
C ALA A 24 -6.63 -12.73 3.53
N GLU A 25 -6.71 -12.61 2.21
CA GLU A 25 -7.30 -13.60 1.30
C GLU A 25 -6.39 -14.83 1.11
N TYR A 26 -5.06 -14.62 1.13
CA TYR A 26 -4.05 -15.65 0.94
C TYR A 26 -3.04 -15.67 2.11
N PRO A 27 -3.48 -16.04 3.33
CA PRO A 27 -2.55 -16.18 4.45
C PRO A 27 -1.57 -17.35 4.23
N PRO A 28 -0.41 -17.36 4.92
CA PRO A 28 0.47 -18.52 4.93
C PRO A 28 -0.25 -19.80 5.37
N GLU A 29 0.22 -20.96 4.90
CA GLU A 29 -0.36 -22.25 5.27
C GLU A 29 -0.40 -22.42 6.80
N GLY A 30 -1.57 -22.82 7.31
CA GLY A 30 -1.81 -22.97 8.75
C GLY A 30 -2.07 -21.68 9.51
N TRP A 31 -2.20 -20.53 8.83
CA TRP A 31 -2.55 -19.24 9.44
C TRP A 31 -3.92 -18.73 9.01
N GLU A 32 -4.57 -17.99 9.91
CA GLU A 32 -5.72 -17.16 9.62
C GLU A 32 -5.31 -15.69 9.54
N ALA A 33 -5.96 -14.91 8.68
CA ALA A 33 -5.70 -13.48 8.58
C ALA A 33 -7.02 -12.68 8.54
N GLU A 34 -7.05 -11.61 9.33
CA GLU A 34 -8.20 -10.73 9.45
C GLU A 34 -7.80 -9.27 9.27
N LEU A 35 -8.78 -8.42 8.94
CA LEU A 35 -8.58 -7.00 8.68
C LEU A 35 -9.19 -6.15 9.80
N LEU A 36 -8.50 -5.05 10.13
CA LEU A 36 -9.00 -4.00 11.01
C LEU A 36 -8.78 -2.62 10.40
N ALA A 37 -9.89 -2.02 9.96
CA ALA A 37 -9.90 -0.69 9.37
C ALA A 37 -9.66 0.40 10.42
N SER A 38 -8.46 1.00 10.40
CA SER A 38 -8.07 2.08 11.30
C SER A 38 -8.17 3.48 10.67
N HIS A 39 -8.75 3.57 9.48
CA HIS A 39 -8.84 4.78 8.66
C HIS A 39 -10.14 4.74 7.86
N ALA A 40 -10.65 5.92 7.49
CA ALA A 40 -11.84 6.05 6.65
C ALA A 40 -11.64 7.19 5.64
N PRO A 41 -12.37 7.19 4.51
CA PRO A 41 -12.45 8.34 3.62
C PRO A 41 -12.97 9.58 4.35
N GLY A 42 -12.72 10.77 3.79
CA GLY A 42 -13.24 12.04 4.31
C GLY A 42 -12.29 12.78 5.27
N GLY A 43 -12.86 13.74 6.01
CA GLY A 43 -12.13 14.70 6.84
C GLY A 43 -11.49 14.12 8.11
N LEU A 44 -10.83 14.98 8.89
CA LEU A 44 -10.12 14.62 10.12
C LEU A 44 -11.01 13.87 11.13
N TRP A 45 -12.27 14.30 11.27
CA TRP A 45 -13.25 13.66 12.16
C TRP A 45 -13.58 12.22 11.77
N ALA A 46 -13.75 11.94 10.48
CA ALA A 46 -14.00 10.58 9.99
C ALA A 46 -12.80 9.66 10.30
N LYS A 47 -11.58 10.13 10.01
CA LYS A 47 -10.33 9.42 10.31
C LYS A 47 -10.16 9.17 11.82
N TRP A 48 -10.51 10.14 12.65
CA TRP A 48 -10.43 10.01 14.10
C TRP A 48 -11.45 9.02 14.67
N ARG A 49 -12.70 9.04 14.19
CA ARG A 49 -13.72 8.04 14.56
C ARG A 49 -13.30 6.63 14.16
N ALA A 50 -12.81 6.44 12.93
CA ALA A 50 -12.31 5.16 12.46
C ALA A 50 -11.16 4.64 13.34
N TYR A 51 -10.20 5.52 13.67
CA TYR A 51 -9.12 5.20 14.60
C TYR A 51 -9.63 4.79 16.00
N ARG A 52 -10.61 5.52 16.58
CA ARG A 52 -11.17 5.16 17.89
C ARG A 52 -11.94 3.84 17.87
N ARG A 53 -12.70 3.59 16.80
CA ARG A 53 -13.42 2.33 16.60
C ARG A 53 -12.44 1.16 16.51
N ALA A 54 -11.39 1.28 15.70
CA ALA A 54 -10.35 0.25 15.59
C ALA A 54 -9.66 -0.02 16.93
N ARG A 55 -9.40 1.02 17.74
CA ARG A 55 -8.84 0.81 19.09
C ARG A 55 -9.78 0.04 20.01
N LYS A 56 -11.07 0.40 20.05
CA LYS A 56 -12.05 -0.34 20.86
C LYS A 56 -12.15 -1.79 20.41
N GLU A 57 -12.17 -2.01 19.11
CA GLU A 57 -12.24 -3.37 18.55
C GLU A 57 -10.98 -4.18 18.86
N LEU A 58 -9.77 -3.61 18.72
CA LEU A 58 -8.55 -4.31 19.11
C LEU A 58 -8.57 -4.69 20.60
N ILE A 59 -9.02 -3.80 21.49
CA ILE A 59 -9.15 -4.11 22.93
C ILE A 59 -10.13 -5.28 23.13
N ARG A 60 -11.30 -5.23 22.50
CA ARG A 60 -12.32 -6.29 22.57
C ARG A 60 -11.74 -7.64 22.12
N ARG A 61 -11.05 -7.66 20.98
CA ARG A 61 -10.41 -8.88 20.46
C ARG A 61 -9.32 -9.41 21.38
N CYS A 62 -8.47 -8.55 21.92
CA CYS A 62 -7.43 -8.95 22.88
C CYS A 62 -8.01 -9.59 24.16
N GLN A 63 -9.26 -9.29 24.52
CA GLN A 63 -9.97 -9.79 25.69
C GLN A 63 -10.80 -11.06 25.41
N SER A 64 -11.02 -11.42 24.15
CA SER A 64 -11.76 -12.62 23.76
C SER A 64 -10.78 -13.72 23.36
N PRO A 65 -10.78 -14.90 24.02
CA PRO A 65 -9.90 -16.00 23.64
C PRO A 65 -10.05 -16.44 22.17
N GLN A 66 -11.25 -16.32 21.60
CA GLN A 66 -11.55 -16.74 20.23
C GLN A 66 -11.09 -15.71 19.18
N ASP A 67 -11.21 -14.42 19.48
CA ASP A 67 -10.89 -13.34 18.55
C ASP A 67 -9.46 -12.79 18.71
N ARG A 68 -8.76 -13.21 19.76
CA ARG A 68 -7.43 -12.71 20.10
C ARG A 68 -6.42 -13.06 19.01
N PRO A 69 -5.74 -12.07 18.39
CA PRO A 69 -4.71 -12.35 17.41
C PRO A 69 -3.40 -12.76 18.09
N ASP A 70 -2.60 -13.56 17.40
CA ASP A 70 -1.23 -13.91 17.78
C ASP A 70 -0.24 -12.83 17.30
N ILE A 71 -0.56 -12.17 16.19
CA ILE A 71 0.25 -11.08 15.62
C ILE A 71 -0.65 -9.90 15.22
N VAL A 72 -0.26 -8.69 15.61
CA VAL A 72 -0.83 -7.45 15.08
C VAL A 72 0.11 -6.86 14.03
N HIS A 73 -0.29 -6.91 12.76
CA HIS A 73 0.49 -6.40 11.63
C HIS A 73 -0.02 -5.02 11.21
N VAL A 74 0.72 -3.97 11.58
CA VAL A 74 0.33 -2.57 11.38
C VAL A 74 0.90 -2.04 10.07
N HIS A 75 0.03 -1.71 9.12
CA HIS A 75 0.39 -1.10 7.84
C HIS A 75 0.33 0.42 7.94
N THR A 76 1.46 1.11 7.74
CA THR A 76 1.52 2.57 7.92
C THR A 76 2.26 3.30 6.81
N ALA A 77 1.76 4.51 6.52
CA ALA A 77 2.53 5.56 5.86
C ALA A 77 3.24 6.46 6.89
N ALA A 78 3.87 7.53 6.42
CA ALA A 78 4.58 8.51 7.24
C ALA A 78 3.65 9.44 8.06
N ASP A 79 4.27 10.31 8.87
CA ASP A 79 3.64 11.41 9.62
C ASP A 79 2.40 11.03 10.45
N TRP A 80 1.24 11.62 10.16
CA TRP A 80 0.03 11.41 10.93
C TRP A 80 -0.47 9.96 10.87
N SER A 81 -0.12 9.21 9.82
CA SER A 81 -0.40 7.77 9.78
C SER A 81 0.38 7.06 10.89
N TRP A 82 1.70 7.27 10.95
CA TRP A 82 2.55 6.66 11.98
C TRP A 82 2.13 7.07 13.39
N LYS A 83 1.95 8.37 13.63
CA LYS A 83 1.58 8.92 14.96
C LYS A 83 0.35 8.26 15.57
N ARG A 84 -0.67 7.96 14.74
CA ARG A 84 -1.87 7.24 15.18
C ARG A 84 -1.61 5.75 15.30
N LYS A 85 -0.96 5.15 14.30
CA LYS A 85 -0.85 3.69 14.20
C LYS A 85 0.15 3.06 15.17
N ARG A 86 1.17 3.79 15.63
CA ARG A 86 2.07 3.32 16.71
C ARG A 86 1.32 2.92 17.99
N ARG A 87 0.12 3.48 18.22
CA ARG A 87 -0.71 3.12 19.37
C ARG A 87 -1.24 1.68 19.28
N PHE A 88 -1.41 1.12 18.09
CA PHE A 88 -1.79 -0.29 17.94
C PHE A 88 -0.65 -1.23 18.35
N ALA A 89 0.60 -0.90 18.01
CA ALA A 89 1.77 -1.65 18.51
C ALA A 89 1.88 -1.59 20.04
N GLN A 90 1.68 -0.41 20.63
CA GLN A 90 1.63 -0.25 22.09
C GLN A 90 0.53 -1.11 22.73
N MET A 91 -0.65 -1.18 22.12
CA MET A 91 -1.77 -1.99 22.61
C MET A 91 -1.48 -3.48 22.48
N ALA A 92 -0.89 -3.92 21.36
CA ALA A 92 -0.46 -5.30 21.16
C ALA A 92 0.57 -5.71 22.22
N LYS A 93 1.62 -4.90 22.42
CA LYS A 93 2.65 -5.14 23.44
C LYS A 93 2.07 -5.25 24.84
N LYS A 94 1.18 -4.33 25.23
CA LYS A 94 0.49 -4.38 26.54
C LYS A 94 -0.39 -5.61 26.72
N ALA A 95 -0.97 -6.10 25.62
CA ALA A 95 -1.73 -7.33 25.64
C ALA A 95 -0.84 -8.58 25.63
N GLY A 96 0.49 -8.46 25.49
CA GLY A 96 1.40 -9.61 25.33
C GLY A 96 1.36 -10.23 23.93
N ILE A 97 0.98 -9.45 22.91
CA ILE A 97 0.84 -9.88 21.52
C ILE A 97 2.00 -9.32 20.69
N SER A 98 2.60 -10.16 19.85
CA SER A 98 3.66 -9.77 18.92
C SER A 98 3.15 -8.79 17.87
N ASN A 99 4.01 -7.88 17.40
CA ASN A 99 3.58 -6.85 16.45
C ASN A 99 4.63 -6.53 15.39
N ILE A 100 4.12 -6.25 14.19
CA ILE A 100 4.90 -5.91 13.01
C ILE A 100 4.50 -4.50 12.57
N ILE A 101 5.48 -3.64 12.29
CA ILE A 101 5.30 -2.33 11.67
C ILE A 101 5.76 -2.41 10.23
N HIS A 102 4.83 -2.36 9.29
CA HIS A 102 5.12 -2.39 7.87
C HIS A 102 5.02 -0.99 7.27
N LEU A 103 6.15 -0.48 6.76
CA LEU A 103 6.28 0.85 6.20
C LEU A 103 5.97 0.84 4.70
N HIS A 104 4.94 1.58 4.29
CA HIS A 104 4.44 1.66 2.90
C HIS A 104 4.71 3.00 2.21
N SER A 105 5.26 4.00 2.91
CA SER A 105 5.43 5.35 2.36
C SER A 105 6.73 5.49 1.56
N GLY A 106 6.62 5.95 0.31
CA GLY A 106 7.76 6.35 -0.51
C GLY A 106 8.45 7.65 -0.05
N GLN A 107 7.95 8.30 1.00
CA GLN A 107 8.51 9.53 1.57
C GLN A 107 8.88 9.35 3.05
N PHE A 108 9.01 8.11 3.53
CA PHE A 108 9.26 7.85 4.94
C PHE A 108 10.61 8.42 5.39
N ASP A 109 11.65 8.31 4.56
CA ASP A 109 12.97 8.86 4.85
C ASP A 109 12.96 10.40 4.88
N THR A 110 12.26 11.05 3.93
CA THR A 110 12.07 12.50 3.94
C THR A 110 11.37 12.95 5.21
N TRP A 111 10.32 12.22 5.62
CA TRP A 111 9.61 12.51 6.86
C TRP A 111 10.52 12.35 8.09
N LEU A 112 11.33 11.29 8.16
CA LEU A 112 12.28 11.09 9.27
C LEU A 112 13.31 12.22 9.32
N LYS A 113 13.93 12.57 8.18
CA LYS A 113 14.97 13.61 8.07
C LYS A 113 14.48 15.02 8.35
N ALA A 114 13.19 15.30 8.11
CA ALA A 114 12.61 16.62 8.31
C ALA A 114 12.62 17.11 9.77
N HIS A 115 12.89 16.24 10.76
CA HIS A 115 13.13 16.70 12.14
C HIS A 115 13.99 15.68 12.90
N PRO A 116 15.14 16.06 13.51
CA PRO A 116 16.10 15.13 14.11
C PRO A 116 15.49 14.15 15.12
N GLN A 117 14.54 14.62 15.94
CA GLN A 117 13.88 13.81 16.95
C GLN A 117 12.97 12.70 16.37
N ARG A 118 12.61 12.72 15.08
CA ARG A 118 11.72 11.70 14.50
C ARG A 118 12.39 10.32 14.43
N CYS A 119 13.67 10.27 14.06
CA CYS A 119 14.43 9.01 14.07
C CYS A 119 14.54 8.44 15.48
N VAL A 120 14.95 9.28 16.44
CA VAL A 120 15.06 8.90 17.86
C VAL A 120 13.73 8.37 18.38
N ARG A 121 12.65 9.13 18.20
CA ARG A 121 11.32 8.75 18.68
C ARG A 121 10.78 7.50 18.01
N PHE A 122 11.04 7.32 16.71
CA PHE A 122 10.64 6.12 16.01
C PHE A 122 11.35 4.90 16.61
N ASN A 123 12.67 4.94 16.76
CA ASN A 123 13.44 3.84 17.34
C ASN A 123 13.06 3.56 18.80
N GLU A 124 12.79 4.59 19.60
CA GLU A 124 12.23 4.44 20.95
C GLU A 124 10.90 3.70 20.92
N ASP A 125 9.95 4.15 20.07
CA ASP A 125 8.64 3.51 19.95
C ASP A 125 8.78 2.04 19.50
N ILE A 126 9.69 1.72 18.56
CA ILE A 126 9.95 0.34 18.12
C ILE A 126 10.50 -0.51 19.27
N ARG A 127 11.50 0.00 20.01
CA ARG A 127 12.13 -0.69 21.14
C ARG A 127 11.15 -0.92 22.29
N GLU A 128 10.40 0.11 22.69
CA GLU A 128 9.40 0.04 23.77
C GLU A 128 8.30 -0.99 23.47
N ASN A 129 7.92 -1.12 22.20
CA ASN A 129 6.86 -2.02 21.76
C ASN A 129 7.36 -3.40 21.34
N ASN A 130 8.68 -3.62 21.34
CA ASN A 130 9.31 -4.83 20.79
C ASN A 130 8.77 -5.16 19.38
N SER A 131 8.71 -4.13 18.53
CA SER A 131 8.14 -4.21 17.19
C SER A 131 9.15 -4.73 16.19
N THR A 132 8.73 -5.63 15.30
CA THR A 132 9.48 -5.98 14.09
C THR A 132 9.15 -4.98 12.98
N VAL A 133 10.16 -4.39 12.34
CA VAL A 133 10.00 -3.40 11.27
C VAL A 133 10.22 -4.04 9.90
N VAL A 134 9.23 -3.91 9.03
CA VAL A 134 9.25 -4.44 7.65
C VAL A 134 9.10 -3.31 6.65
N VAL A 135 9.88 -3.37 5.56
CA VAL A 135 9.83 -2.42 4.44
C VAL A 135 9.59 -3.14 3.13
N LEU A 136 9.21 -2.39 2.09
CA LEU A 136 8.75 -2.95 0.82
C LEU A 136 9.82 -3.59 -0.07
N SER A 137 11.11 -3.36 0.17
CA SER A 137 12.20 -3.85 -0.70
C SER A 137 13.57 -3.66 -0.06
N ASN A 138 14.59 -4.32 -0.61
CA ASN A 138 15.98 -4.16 -0.15
C ASN A 138 16.48 -2.72 -0.31
N SER A 139 16.13 -2.02 -1.40
CA SER A 139 16.51 -0.61 -1.57
C SER A 139 15.93 0.30 -0.49
N TRP A 140 14.68 0.03 -0.06
CA TRP A 140 14.09 0.70 1.09
C TRP A 140 14.79 0.35 2.40
N LYS A 141 15.19 -0.92 2.58
CA LYS A 141 15.93 -1.35 3.77
C LYS A 141 17.27 -0.63 3.84
N GLU A 142 18.04 -0.59 2.76
CA GLU A 142 19.31 0.12 2.66
C GLU A 142 19.13 1.62 2.97
N LYS A 143 18.15 2.27 2.32
CA LYS A 143 17.88 3.70 2.50
C LYS A 143 17.49 4.06 3.94
N LEU A 144 16.71 3.21 4.61
CA LEU A 144 16.16 3.50 5.93
C LEU A 144 17.03 3.01 7.09
N SER A 145 17.88 2.00 6.88
CA SER A 145 18.77 1.44 7.92
C SER A 145 19.75 2.47 8.48
N ALA A 146 20.09 3.52 7.71
CA ALA A 146 20.89 4.64 8.19
C ALA A 146 20.15 5.58 9.17
N LEU A 147 18.83 5.46 9.29
CA LEU A 147 17.97 6.36 10.07
C LEU A 147 17.27 5.63 11.23
N ILE A 148 16.81 4.41 10.98
CA ILE A 148 15.98 3.61 11.88
C ILE A 148 16.34 2.13 11.78
N HIS A 149 16.01 1.36 12.81
CA HIS A 149 16.14 -0.10 12.78
C HIS A 149 15.11 -0.71 11.81
N VAL A 150 15.58 -1.58 10.91
CA VAL A 150 14.74 -2.30 9.93
C VAL A 150 15.13 -3.78 9.91
N ASP A 151 14.19 -4.66 10.25
CA ASP A 151 14.46 -6.10 10.34
C ASP A 151 14.42 -6.78 8.96
N TYR A 152 13.36 -6.55 8.19
CA TYR A 152 13.12 -7.29 6.94
C TYR A 152 12.67 -6.41 5.78
N ALA A 153 13.04 -6.83 4.57
CA ALA A 153 12.49 -6.35 3.32
C ALA A 153 11.55 -7.41 2.75
N VAL A 154 10.28 -7.06 2.57
CA VAL A 154 9.24 -7.94 2.04
C VAL A 154 8.47 -7.19 0.97
N ASN A 155 8.53 -7.69 -0.27
CA ASN A 155 7.80 -7.10 -1.38
C ASN A 155 6.28 -7.25 -1.18
N ASN A 156 5.52 -6.31 -1.75
CA ASN A 156 4.08 -6.44 -1.79
C ASN A 156 3.68 -7.71 -2.56
N PRO A 157 2.68 -8.46 -2.07
CA PRO A 157 2.17 -9.60 -2.80
C PRO A 157 1.47 -9.12 -4.08
N PHE A 158 1.65 -9.88 -5.15
CA PHE A 158 0.78 -9.80 -6.32
C PHE A 158 -0.33 -10.83 -6.13
N LYS A 159 -1.55 -10.51 -6.57
CA LYS A 159 -2.57 -11.55 -6.69
C LYS A 159 -2.10 -12.52 -7.78
N PRO A 160 -2.14 -13.85 -7.56
CA PRO A 160 -1.82 -14.80 -8.62
C PRO A 160 -2.68 -14.47 -9.86
N PRO A 161 -2.13 -14.57 -11.08
CA PRO A 161 -2.90 -14.32 -12.28
C PRO A 161 -4.15 -15.20 -12.26
N LEU A 162 -5.33 -14.59 -12.41
CA LEU A 162 -6.50 -15.33 -12.89
C LEU A 162 -6.12 -15.85 -14.28
N ASP A 163 -6.45 -17.11 -14.57
CA ASP A 163 -6.06 -17.87 -15.76
C ASP A 163 -5.58 -17.00 -16.93
N GLN A 164 -4.31 -17.17 -17.31
CA GLN A 164 -3.72 -16.55 -18.50
C GLN A 164 -4.41 -16.97 -19.82
N HIS A 165 -5.49 -17.75 -19.74
CA HIS A 165 -6.22 -18.35 -20.85
C HIS A 165 -7.24 -17.40 -21.48
N SER A 166 -7.64 -16.30 -20.84
CA SER A 166 -8.39 -15.23 -21.52
C SER A 166 -7.43 -14.25 -22.21
N ARG A 167 -6.68 -14.72 -23.21
CA ARG A 167 -5.89 -13.82 -24.06
C ARG A 167 -6.84 -12.99 -24.91
N THR A 168 -7.23 -11.82 -24.43
CA THR A 168 -7.74 -10.76 -25.30
C THR A 168 -6.70 -10.51 -26.39
N ALA A 169 -7.15 -10.28 -27.63
CA ALA A 169 -6.26 -9.90 -28.71
C ALA A 169 -5.42 -8.68 -28.29
N ARG A 170 -4.10 -8.80 -28.37
CA ARG A 170 -3.18 -7.72 -28.09
C ARG A 170 -3.37 -6.62 -29.12
N ASP A 171 -3.36 -5.37 -28.67
CA ASP A 171 -3.25 -4.22 -29.55
C ASP A 171 -1.77 -3.88 -29.74
N PRO A 172 -1.18 -4.15 -30.93
CA PRO A 172 0.25 -4.02 -31.15
C PRO A 172 0.74 -2.56 -31.09
N ASN A 173 -0.16 -1.58 -31.21
CA ASN A 173 0.17 -0.16 -31.22
C ASN A 173 -0.06 0.52 -29.86
N LYS A 174 -0.57 -0.21 -28.87
CA LYS A 174 -0.96 0.36 -27.58
C LYS A 174 0.20 0.36 -26.60
N ILE A 175 0.50 1.54 -26.05
CA ILE A 175 1.30 1.70 -24.84
C ILE A 175 0.36 2.03 -23.68
N LEU A 176 0.52 1.34 -22.54
CA LEU A 176 -0.31 1.54 -21.36
C LEU A 176 0.47 2.18 -20.22
N PHE A 177 -0.01 3.30 -19.71
CA PHE A 177 0.51 3.96 -18.51
C PHE A 177 -0.52 3.90 -17.38
N LEU A 178 -0.21 3.12 -16.33
CA LEU A 178 -1.06 2.95 -15.15
C LEU A 178 -0.47 3.66 -13.93
N ALA A 179 -0.91 4.89 -13.70
CA ALA A 179 -0.64 5.60 -12.46
C ALA A 179 -1.74 6.60 -12.12
N ARG A 180 -1.65 7.17 -10.90
CA ARG A 180 -2.40 8.38 -10.54
C ARG A 180 -1.82 9.56 -11.30
N ASN A 181 -2.63 10.58 -11.57
CA ASN A 181 -2.14 11.86 -12.08
C ASN A 181 -1.37 12.60 -10.98
N ASP A 182 -0.08 12.29 -10.90
CA ASP A 182 0.88 12.85 -9.96
C ASP A 182 2.21 13.05 -10.70
N PRO A 183 2.86 14.21 -10.60
CA PRO A 183 4.09 14.51 -11.36
C PRO A 183 5.20 13.47 -11.16
N ILE A 184 5.30 12.88 -9.96
CA ILE A 184 6.35 11.91 -9.61
C ILE A 184 6.12 10.58 -10.33
N LYS A 185 4.91 10.33 -10.85
CA LYS A 185 4.59 9.12 -11.61
C LYS A 185 5.07 9.18 -13.06
N GLY A 186 5.48 10.35 -13.56
CA GLY A 186 6.07 10.48 -14.89
C GLY A 186 5.06 10.47 -16.03
N GLY A 187 3.82 10.90 -15.80
CA GLY A 187 2.79 10.93 -16.86
C GLY A 187 3.17 11.82 -18.05
N LEU A 188 3.74 13.01 -17.79
CA LEU A 188 4.23 13.90 -18.85
C LEU A 188 5.41 13.29 -19.61
N PHE A 189 6.34 12.64 -18.89
CA PHE A 189 7.45 11.92 -19.51
C PHE A 189 6.94 10.80 -20.44
N ALA A 190 5.92 10.05 -20.02
CA ALA A 190 5.31 9.02 -20.86
C ALA A 190 4.67 9.61 -22.13
N GLN A 191 4.03 10.78 -22.04
CA GLN A 191 3.48 11.46 -23.22
C GLN A 191 4.58 11.87 -24.19
N HIS A 192 5.61 12.58 -23.72
CA HIS A 192 6.73 13.00 -24.59
C HIS A 192 7.45 11.79 -25.22
N LEU A 193 7.68 10.72 -24.44
CA LEU A 193 8.29 9.49 -24.98
C LEU A 193 7.46 8.91 -26.13
N VAL A 194 6.13 8.84 -25.98
CA VAL A 194 5.28 8.30 -27.04
C VAL A 194 5.17 9.26 -28.23
N GLU A 195 5.21 10.56 -28.00
CA GLU A 195 5.28 11.57 -29.06
C GLU A 195 6.51 11.36 -29.95
N GLU A 196 7.69 11.16 -29.36
CA GLU A 196 8.93 10.85 -30.10
C GLU A 196 8.84 9.49 -30.82
N VAL A 197 8.32 8.45 -30.15
CA VAL A 197 8.16 7.11 -30.78
C VAL A 197 7.23 7.16 -31.99
N ARG A 198 6.25 8.08 -32.01
CA ARG A 198 5.31 8.23 -33.12
C ARG A 198 5.94 8.82 -34.38
N GLU A 199 7.13 9.43 -34.31
CA GLU A 199 7.86 9.89 -35.49
C GLU A 199 8.25 8.70 -36.40
N GLU A 200 8.58 7.55 -35.80
CA GLU A 200 8.91 6.32 -36.51
C GLU A 200 7.71 5.36 -36.61
N TYR A 201 6.81 5.37 -35.61
CA TYR A 201 5.63 4.49 -35.53
C TYR A 201 4.32 5.29 -35.38
N PRO A 202 3.77 5.89 -36.46
CA PRO A 202 2.65 6.85 -36.39
C PRO A 202 1.35 6.30 -35.81
N ASN A 203 1.20 4.97 -35.77
CA ASN A 203 -0.01 4.33 -35.26
C ASN A 203 0.04 4.08 -33.74
N VAL A 204 1.19 4.25 -33.09
CA VAL A 204 1.34 3.99 -31.65
C VAL A 204 0.54 5.00 -30.83
N PHE A 205 -0.25 4.55 -29.87
CA PHE A 205 -1.05 5.42 -29.02
C PHE A 205 -0.86 5.09 -27.54
N LEU A 206 -1.04 6.10 -26.69
CA LEU A 206 -0.85 6.01 -25.25
C LEU A 206 -2.19 5.98 -24.53
N SER A 207 -2.49 4.90 -23.82
CA SER A 207 -3.62 4.83 -22.90
C SER A 207 -3.17 5.14 -21.48
N MET A 208 -3.76 6.16 -20.83
CA MET A 208 -3.32 6.63 -19.50
C MET A 208 -4.44 6.59 -18.47
N SER A 209 -4.20 5.97 -17.32
CA SER A 209 -5.09 6.11 -16.16
C SER A 209 -4.85 7.41 -15.40
N GLY A 210 -5.80 7.79 -14.54
CA GLY A 210 -5.66 8.87 -13.57
C GLY A 210 -5.81 10.29 -14.13
N ILE A 211 -5.79 10.44 -15.46
CA ILE A 211 -6.06 11.71 -16.16
C ILE A 211 -7.47 11.72 -16.76
N LEU A 212 -8.07 12.90 -16.85
CA LEU A 212 -9.35 13.19 -17.51
C LEU A 212 -9.20 14.50 -18.30
N GLY A 213 -10.00 14.66 -19.34
CA GLY A 213 -10.08 15.91 -20.11
C GLY A 213 -9.49 15.80 -21.52
N GLN A 214 -9.24 16.96 -22.13
CA GLN A 214 -8.67 17.05 -23.47
C GLN A 214 -7.22 16.61 -23.46
N THR A 215 -6.91 15.68 -24.34
CA THR A 215 -5.57 15.16 -24.61
C THR A 215 -5.36 15.14 -26.12
N PRO A 216 -4.11 15.01 -26.60
CA PRO A 216 -3.87 14.72 -28.01
C PRO A 216 -4.67 13.49 -28.46
N ASP A 217 -5.01 13.42 -29.74
CA ASP A 217 -5.80 12.33 -30.36
C ASP A 217 -5.17 10.93 -30.16
N TRP A 218 -3.84 10.87 -30.08
CA TRP A 218 -3.06 9.67 -29.79
C TRP A 218 -2.92 9.34 -28.30
N VAL A 219 -3.52 10.14 -27.42
CA VAL A 219 -3.59 9.85 -25.97
C VAL A 219 -5.03 9.54 -25.58
N LYS A 220 -5.27 8.32 -25.12
CA LYS A 220 -6.55 7.89 -24.57
C LYS A 220 -6.56 8.07 -23.05
N ALA A 221 -7.23 9.11 -22.57
CA ALA A 221 -7.48 9.33 -21.15
C ALA A 221 -8.51 8.32 -20.61
N LEU A 222 -8.06 7.38 -19.78
CA LEU A 222 -8.89 6.32 -19.19
C LEU A 222 -9.56 6.72 -17.88
N GLY A 223 -9.07 7.79 -17.22
CA GLY A 223 -9.57 8.18 -15.90
C GLY A 223 -9.33 7.11 -14.83
N TRP A 224 -10.26 7.04 -13.88
CA TRP A 224 -10.31 5.98 -12.87
C TRP A 224 -11.06 4.78 -13.43
N MET A 225 -10.47 3.60 -13.31
CA MET A 225 -11.01 2.35 -13.83
C MET A 225 -11.37 1.40 -12.68
N SER A 226 -12.36 0.55 -12.92
CA SER A 226 -12.58 -0.68 -12.17
C SER A 226 -11.39 -1.65 -12.33
N GLU A 227 -11.28 -2.65 -11.45
CA GLU A 227 -10.23 -3.66 -11.57
C GLU A 227 -10.38 -4.51 -12.84
N ASP A 228 -11.61 -4.74 -13.33
CA ASP A 228 -11.86 -5.48 -14.57
C ASP A 228 -11.43 -4.70 -15.81
N GLU A 229 -11.75 -3.40 -15.88
CA GLU A 229 -11.25 -2.52 -16.94
C GLU A 229 -9.72 -2.46 -16.95
N LYS A 230 -9.11 -2.29 -15.77
CA LYS A 230 -7.64 -2.31 -15.63
C LYS A 230 -7.03 -3.63 -16.11
N ARG A 231 -7.65 -4.77 -15.82
CA ARG A 231 -7.23 -6.09 -16.33
C ARG A 231 -7.35 -6.19 -17.85
N ASN A 232 -8.44 -5.71 -18.43
CA ASN A 232 -8.62 -5.66 -19.89
C ASN A 232 -7.57 -4.77 -20.56
N HIS A 233 -7.22 -3.65 -19.94
CA HIS A 233 -6.17 -2.77 -20.44
C HIS A 233 -4.78 -3.41 -20.35
N LEU A 234 -4.46 -4.11 -19.26
CA LEU A 234 -3.20 -4.84 -19.10
C LEU A 234 -3.06 -5.98 -20.11
N SER A 235 -4.09 -6.79 -20.26
CA SER A 235 -4.09 -7.97 -21.16
C SER A 235 -4.06 -7.62 -22.64
N SER A 236 -4.55 -6.44 -23.03
CA SER A 236 -4.43 -5.95 -24.42
C SER A 236 -3.12 -5.22 -24.71
N ALA A 237 -2.29 -4.94 -23.70
CA ALA A 237 -1.01 -4.23 -23.86
C ALA A 237 0.22 -5.15 -23.77
N LEU A 238 0.11 -6.29 -23.08
CA LEU A 238 1.14 -7.33 -22.93
C LEU A 238 1.08 -8.33 -24.11
#